data_AF-A0AB37U9B0-F1
#
_entry.id   AF-A0AB37U9B0-F1
#
_cell.length_a   1.000
_cell.length_b   1.000
_cell.length_c   1.000
_cell.angle_alpha   90.00
_cell.angle_beta   90.00
_cell.angle_gamma   90.00
#
_symmetry.space_group_name_H-M   'P 1'
#
loop_
_entity.id
_entity.type
_entity.pdbx_description
1 polymer ?
#
loop_
_entity_poly.entity_id
_entity_poly.type
_entity_poly.pdbx_seq_one_letter_code
_entity_poly.pdbx_strand_id
1 'polypeptide(L)'
;MEYFVFIDVLWLVNFKLVETSQQSQSHFYPILTIIYNCSTNPNPFFSLKEATFLIGLRRRPSCNDTTYEQIQQWLISGLQSGIGSQVNTGYGRLITAGQKTQIDKFFQVEFSLEGQLIHGRQKFTQWNWKHDKQKWETRGQPDAEVRPVAFKSMLRYWFRALAQGVLLTSEVKRWEANLFGSINPQTRGWIAVQITNGKIVQPEARANFDGKKDPRGKQAGILTLSYSSEIPESSRDGARDLFINLTWLMFHLGGIGQGARRPCYSRQTRDRAPWWRGSRLTPKREDEFWKLPNTVQEFRPKFRQRLESFYRALDKLTGRTIDPRSLLTIGQVRPDTWHEAIDSNCRIVVCTGASNNQKPYALSVLHDPELQRGRDYDGDLCGKVRPRVKPSPVWVADLKNYQVVTVFGATQNPRQKYLQELRDRTTPQNYSQIFPLPNPK
;
A
#
# COMPACT_ATOMS: atom_id res chain seq x y z
N MET A 1 1.26 16.30 -42.30
CA MET A 1 -0.17 16.56 -42.08
C MET A 1 -0.50 16.14 -40.66
N GLU A 2 -0.65 17.13 -39.77
CA GLU A 2 -1.05 16.90 -38.39
C GLU A 2 -2.58 16.86 -38.32
N TYR A 3 -3.15 15.72 -37.94
CA TYR A 3 -4.58 15.59 -37.70
C TYR A 3 -4.86 15.94 -36.23
N PHE A 4 -5.35 17.16 -35.99
CA PHE A 4 -5.96 17.54 -34.72
C PHE A 4 -7.37 16.94 -34.64
N VAL A 5 -7.55 15.93 -33.78
CA VAL A 5 -8.87 15.41 -33.40
C VAL A 5 -9.38 16.23 -32.22
N PHE A 6 -10.42 17.05 -32.45
CA PHE A 6 -11.20 17.63 -31.35
C PHE A 6 -12.19 16.58 -30.84
N ILE A 7 -12.09 16.24 -29.57
CA ILE A 7 -13.04 15.38 -28.87
C ILE A 7 -13.92 16.29 -28.02
N ASP A 8 -15.18 16.45 -28.41
CA ASP A 8 -16.20 17.10 -27.56
C ASP A 8 -16.72 16.06 -26.56
N VAL A 9 -16.39 16.22 -25.28
CA VAL A 9 -16.84 15.33 -24.20
C VAL A 9 -18.11 15.90 -23.57
N LEU A 10 -19.25 15.25 -23.79
CA LEU A 10 -20.52 15.58 -23.15
C LEU A 10 -20.60 14.91 -21.77
N TRP A 11 -20.87 15.67 -20.71
CA TRP A 11 -20.95 15.17 -19.33
C TRP A 11 -22.40 15.11 -18.86
N LEU A 12 -22.93 13.91 -18.62
CA LEU A 12 -24.23 13.69 -17.97
C LEU A 12 -24.03 12.76 -16.77
N VAL A 13 -24.27 13.29 -15.57
CA VAL A 13 -24.37 12.49 -14.33
C VAL A 13 -25.87 12.27 -14.10
N ASN A 14 -26.30 11.00 -14.14
CA ASN A 14 -27.71 10.59 -14.24
C ASN A 14 -28.72 11.40 -13.40
N PHE A 15 -29.69 12.01 -14.08
CA PHE A 15 -31.09 11.93 -13.68
C PHE A 15 -31.83 11.07 -14.72
N LYS A 16 -32.60 10.11 -14.22
CA LYS A 16 -33.42 9.18 -14.99
C LYS A 16 -34.49 9.98 -15.74
N LEU A 17 -34.60 9.82 -17.06
CA LEU A 17 -35.83 10.16 -17.78
C LEU A 17 -36.09 9.18 -18.93
N VAL A 18 -37.36 8.82 -18.99
CA VAL A 18 -38.03 7.78 -19.77
C VAL A 18 -38.03 8.12 -21.26
N GLU A 19 -38.18 7.09 -22.11
CA GLU A 19 -38.38 7.18 -23.56
C GLU A 19 -39.32 8.31 -23.97
N THR A 20 -38.93 9.05 -25.02
CA THR A 20 -39.91 9.63 -25.94
C THR A 20 -39.44 9.44 -27.38
N SER A 21 -40.37 8.90 -28.17
CA SER A 21 -40.35 8.77 -29.61
C SER A 21 -40.50 10.11 -30.33
N GLN A 22 -39.77 10.24 -31.44
CA GLN A 22 -39.98 11.14 -32.58
C GLN A 22 -39.84 12.68 -32.44
N GLN A 23 -39.11 13.18 -33.44
CA GLN A 23 -39.20 14.46 -34.16
C GLN A 23 -38.83 15.78 -33.47
N SER A 24 -37.79 16.39 -34.06
CA SER A 24 -37.51 17.83 -34.20
C SER A 24 -37.88 18.74 -33.02
N GLN A 25 -36.87 19.19 -32.28
CA GLN A 25 -36.76 20.59 -31.89
C GLN A 25 -35.37 20.88 -31.29
N SER A 26 -34.86 22.06 -31.61
CA SER A 26 -33.63 22.64 -31.08
C SER A 26 -33.66 22.70 -29.55
N HIS A 27 -32.78 21.96 -28.90
CA HIS A 27 -32.59 22.02 -27.45
C HIS A 27 -31.18 22.49 -27.10
N PHE A 28 -31.13 23.65 -26.44
CA PHE A 28 -29.98 24.13 -25.69
C PHE A 28 -29.66 23.13 -24.58
N TYR A 29 -28.49 22.49 -24.64
CA TYR A 29 -27.97 21.68 -23.55
C TYR A 29 -27.02 22.52 -22.69
N PRO A 30 -27.18 22.58 -21.36
CA PRO A 30 -26.23 23.28 -20.51
C PRO A 30 -24.87 22.55 -20.53
N ILE A 31 -23.83 23.27 -20.94
CA ILE A 31 -22.44 22.80 -20.96
C ILE A 31 -21.87 22.92 -19.54
N LEU A 32 -21.54 21.79 -18.89
CA LEU A 32 -20.73 21.82 -17.67
C LEU A 32 -19.24 21.89 -18.05
N THR A 33 -18.70 23.11 -18.14
CA THR A 33 -17.26 23.34 -18.30
C THR A 33 -16.58 23.29 -16.93
N ILE A 34 -15.81 22.24 -16.66
CA ILE A 34 -14.96 22.17 -15.45
C ILE A 34 -13.61 22.82 -15.77
N ILE A 35 -13.41 24.05 -15.31
CA ILE A 35 -12.13 24.75 -15.41
C ILE A 35 -11.25 24.35 -14.22
N TYR A 36 -10.15 23.64 -14.48
CA TYR A 36 -9.11 23.40 -13.47
C TYR A 36 -8.18 24.61 -13.37
N ASN A 37 -8.25 25.34 -12.25
CA ASN A 37 -7.20 26.30 -11.92
C ASN A 37 -6.03 25.52 -11.27
N CYS A 38 -4.88 25.45 -11.95
CA CYS A 38 -3.71 24.60 -11.62
C CYS A 38 -2.98 24.93 -10.29
N SER A 39 -3.58 25.69 -9.38
CA SER A 39 -2.98 26.11 -8.11
C SER A 39 -3.67 25.55 -6.85
N THR A 40 -4.76 24.78 -6.98
CA THR A 40 -5.43 24.15 -5.83
C THR A 40 -5.44 22.62 -5.92
N ASN A 41 -5.27 21.96 -4.77
CA ASN A 41 -5.23 20.51 -4.61
C ASN A 41 -6.50 19.87 -5.22
N PRO A 42 -6.39 19.02 -6.27
CA PRO A 42 -7.53 18.49 -7.03
C PRO A 42 -8.36 17.42 -6.30
N ASN A 43 -8.08 17.14 -5.02
CA ASN A 43 -8.81 16.15 -4.22
C ASN A 43 -10.28 16.43 -3.83
N PRO A 44 -10.89 17.64 -3.96
CA PRO A 44 -12.24 17.83 -3.44
C PRO A 44 -13.36 17.21 -4.28
N PHE A 45 -13.10 16.72 -5.51
CA PHE A 45 -14.18 16.34 -6.43
C PHE A 45 -14.07 14.90 -6.96
N PHE A 46 -15.11 14.12 -6.65
CA PHE A 46 -15.52 12.82 -7.21
C PHE A 46 -14.62 11.58 -6.99
N SER A 47 -15.04 10.74 -6.04
CA SER A 47 -14.86 9.29 -6.17
C SER A 47 -15.96 8.77 -7.10
N LEU A 48 -15.62 8.49 -8.36
CA LEU A 48 -16.51 7.94 -9.38
C LEU A 48 -16.71 6.43 -9.17
N LYS A 49 -17.15 6.03 -7.97
CA LYS A 49 -17.44 4.62 -7.69
C LYS A 49 -18.68 4.21 -8.48
N GLU A 50 -18.51 3.29 -9.44
CA GLU A 50 -19.58 2.78 -10.31
C GLU A 50 -20.25 3.85 -11.19
N ALA A 51 -19.50 4.89 -11.58
CA ALA A 51 -20.02 5.87 -12.53
C ALA A 51 -20.13 5.26 -13.94
N THR A 52 -21.32 5.31 -14.51
CA THR A 52 -21.55 5.02 -15.94
C THR A 52 -21.35 6.30 -16.72
N PHE A 53 -20.50 6.25 -17.74
CA PHE A 53 -20.28 7.37 -18.67
C PHE A 53 -20.81 7.00 -20.05
N LEU A 54 -21.58 7.90 -20.66
CA LEU A 54 -21.87 7.84 -22.08
C LEU A 54 -20.81 8.67 -22.81
N ILE A 55 -20.05 8.03 -23.70
CA ILE A 55 -19.06 8.72 -24.53
C ILE A 55 -19.61 8.76 -25.95
N GLY A 56 -20.05 9.94 -26.39
CA GLY A 56 -20.49 10.17 -27.76
C GLY A 56 -19.30 10.45 -28.67
N LEU A 57 -19.22 9.76 -29.81
CA LEU A 57 -18.27 10.06 -30.87
C LEU A 57 -19.01 10.81 -31.99
N ARG A 58 -18.60 12.06 -32.27
CA ARG A 58 -19.16 12.85 -33.37
C ARG A 58 -18.33 12.68 -34.63
N ARG A 59 -18.95 12.20 -35.71
CA ARG A 59 -18.31 12.15 -37.03
C ARG A 59 -18.16 13.55 -37.62
N ARG A 60 -16.98 13.85 -38.15
CA ARG A 60 -16.77 14.97 -39.08
C ARG A 60 -17.05 14.50 -40.51
N PRO A 61 -17.44 15.40 -41.43
CA PRO A 61 -17.73 15.05 -42.82
C PRO A 61 -16.57 14.33 -43.55
N SER A 62 -15.33 14.58 -43.11
CA SER A 62 -14.11 13.97 -43.67
C SER A 62 -13.74 12.60 -43.07
N CYS A 63 -14.54 12.06 -42.14
CA CYS A 63 -14.25 10.80 -41.47
C CYS A 63 -15.02 9.66 -42.14
N ASN A 64 -14.30 8.76 -42.81
CA ASN A 64 -14.90 7.56 -43.38
C ASN A 64 -15.20 6.49 -42.31
N ASP A 65 -16.02 5.50 -42.66
CA ASP A 65 -16.46 4.45 -41.72
C ASP A 65 -15.29 3.69 -41.08
N THR A 66 -14.27 3.33 -41.87
CA THR A 66 -13.09 2.62 -41.41
C THR A 66 -12.30 3.41 -40.35
N THR A 67 -12.12 4.72 -40.57
CA THR A 67 -11.43 5.60 -39.63
C THR A 67 -12.25 5.75 -38.35
N TYR A 68 -13.56 5.86 -38.47
CA TYR A 68 -14.46 5.96 -37.32
C TYR A 68 -14.41 4.69 -36.44
N GLU A 69 -14.48 3.51 -37.06
CA GLU A 69 -14.37 2.23 -36.38
C GLU A 69 -13.01 2.07 -35.69
N GLN A 70 -11.93 2.46 -36.37
CA GLN A 70 -10.58 2.43 -35.80
C GLN A 70 -10.46 3.34 -34.57
N ILE A 71 -10.97 4.57 -34.63
CA ILE A 71 -11.01 5.49 -33.49
C ILE A 71 -11.83 4.91 -32.34
N GLN A 72 -12.99 4.33 -32.63
CA GLN A 72 -13.83 3.68 -31.63
C GLN A 72 -13.09 2.52 -30.95
N GLN A 73 -12.40 1.67 -31.71
CA GLN A 73 -11.60 0.57 -31.17
C GLN A 73 -10.42 1.07 -30.34
N TRP A 74 -9.73 2.12 -30.78
CA TRP A 74 -8.65 2.73 -30.00
C TRP A 74 -9.14 3.33 -28.68
N LEU A 75 -10.29 4.00 -28.69
CA LEU A 75 -10.88 4.57 -27.49
C LEU A 75 -11.32 3.45 -26.52
N ILE A 76 -12.01 2.42 -27.01
CA ILE A 76 -12.41 1.27 -26.21
C ILE A 76 -11.17 0.59 -25.61
N SER A 77 -10.18 0.26 -26.44
CA SER A 77 -8.93 -0.37 -26.02
C SER A 77 -8.19 0.50 -24.99
N GLY A 78 -8.14 1.82 -25.21
CA GLY A 78 -7.49 2.76 -24.30
C GLY A 78 -8.17 2.87 -22.95
N LEU A 79 -9.50 3.04 -22.93
CA LEU A 79 -10.26 3.14 -21.69
C LEU A 79 -10.34 1.79 -20.95
N GLN A 80 -10.41 0.68 -21.68
CA GLN A 80 -10.24 -0.66 -21.12
C GLN A 80 -8.81 -0.88 -20.63
N SER A 81 -7.79 -0.23 -21.18
CA SER A 81 -6.42 -0.32 -20.66
C SER A 81 -6.17 0.63 -19.48
N GLY A 82 -7.13 1.47 -19.10
CA GLY A 82 -7.01 2.42 -17.99
C GLY A 82 -6.16 3.65 -18.32
N ILE A 83 -6.13 4.07 -19.60
CA ILE A 83 -5.45 5.30 -20.04
C ILE A 83 -6.02 6.50 -19.28
N GLY A 84 -5.19 7.10 -18.42
CA GLY A 84 -5.56 8.20 -17.52
C GLY A 84 -5.11 7.98 -16.07
N SER A 85 -4.95 6.72 -15.63
CA SER A 85 -4.27 6.43 -14.37
C SER A 85 -2.76 6.34 -14.62
N GLN A 86 -1.98 7.32 -14.13
CA GLN A 86 -0.51 7.34 -14.25
C GLN A 86 0.19 6.14 -13.57
N VAL A 87 -0.56 5.23 -12.98
CA VAL A 87 -0.10 4.04 -12.28
C VAL A 87 -1.23 3.02 -12.39
N ASN A 88 -0.92 1.77 -12.76
CA ASN A 88 -1.83 0.60 -12.82
C ASN A 88 -2.56 0.28 -11.49
N THR A 89 -3.24 1.25 -10.92
CA THR A 89 -3.98 1.22 -9.68
C THR A 89 -5.29 1.92 -9.96
N GLY A 90 -6.32 1.10 -10.09
CA GLY A 90 -7.61 1.49 -10.63
C GLY A 90 -8.26 2.64 -9.87
N TYR A 91 -8.51 3.73 -10.59
CA TYR A 91 -9.63 4.63 -10.33
C TYR A 91 -10.81 4.37 -11.29
N GLY A 92 -10.65 3.48 -12.27
CA GLY A 92 -11.70 3.05 -13.17
C GLY A 92 -11.15 2.27 -14.36
N ARG A 93 -11.95 1.38 -14.93
CA ARG A 93 -11.73 0.70 -16.22
C ARG A 93 -13.08 0.72 -16.93
N LEU A 94 -13.10 0.98 -18.24
CA LEU A 94 -14.33 0.85 -19.01
C LEU A 94 -14.77 -0.62 -19.01
N ILE A 95 -16.01 -0.87 -18.58
CA ILE A 95 -16.68 -2.16 -18.72
C ILE A 95 -17.74 -1.96 -19.82
N THR A 96 -17.49 -2.51 -21.00
CA THR A 96 -18.50 -2.51 -22.07
C THR A 96 -19.64 -3.46 -21.67
N ALA A 97 -20.88 -3.00 -21.74
CA ALA A 97 -22.04 -3.84 -21.44
C ALA A 97 -22.02 -5.13 -22.28
N GLY A 98 -22.19 -6.29 -21.64
CA GLY A 98 -22.15 -7.60 -22.29
C GLY A 98 -20.75 -8.21 -22.52
N GLN A 99 -19.66 -7.45 -22.40
CA GLN A 99 -18.30 -7.98 -22.50
C GLN A 99 -17.71 -8.22 -21.10
N LYS A 100 -17.40 -9.48 -20.78
CA LYS A 100 -16.52 -9.80 -19.65
C LYS A 100 -15.12 -9.31 -20.02
N THR A 101 -14.65 -8.26 -19.35
CA THR A 101 -13.26 -7.87 -19.49
C THR A 101 -12.39 -9.00 -18.96
N GLN A 102 -11.59 -9.62 -19.85
CA GLN A 102 -10.65 -10.65 -19.46
C GLN A 102 -9.49 -9.96 -18.73
N ILE A 103 -9.67 -9.79 -17.42
CA ILE A 103 -8.57 -9.36 -16.54
C ILE A 103 -7.70 -10.60 -16.39
N ASP A 104 -6.44 -10.49 -16.83
CA ASP A 104 -5.45 -11.55 -16.70
C ASP A 104 -4.95 -11.63 -15.23
N LYS A 105 -5.83 -12.12 -14.37
CA LYS A 105 -5.64 -12.25 -12.91
C LYS A 105 -4.80 -13.48 -12.64
N PHE A 106 -3.73 -13.30 -11.87
CA PHE A 106 -2.88 -14.41 -11.44
C PHE A 106 -2.89 -14.65 -9.93
N PHE A 107 -3.41 -13.70 -9.13
CA PHE A 107 -3.45 -13.84 -7.68
C PHE A 107 -4.60 -13.06 -7.03
N GLN A 108 -5.17 -13.63 -5.97
CA GLN A 108 -6.21 -13.00 -5.18
C GLN A 108 -6.14 -13.42 -3.71
N VAL A 109 -6.35 -12.47 -2.80
CA VAL A 109 -6.43 -12.74 -1.35
C VAL A 109 -7.47 -11.82 -0.69
N GLU A 110 -8.38 -12.42 0.05
CA GLU A 110 -9.28 -11.69 0.94
C GLU A 110 -8.51 -11.19 2.16
N PHE A 111 -8.81 -9.99 2.64
CA PHE A 111 -8.13 -9.42 3.79
C PHE A 111 -9.08 -8.69 4.75
N SER A 112 -8.62 -8.55 5.98
CA SER A 112 -9.13 -7.57 6.93
C SER A 112 -8.00 -6.68 7.43
N LEU A 113 -8.30 -5.40 7.64
CA LEU A 113 -7.42 -4.43 8.26
C LEU A 113 -8.11 -3.88 9.52
N GLU A 114 -7.44 -3.94 10.67
CA GLU A 114 -7.96 -3.46 11.96
C GLU A 114 -7.07 -2.36 12.54
N GLY A 115 -7.66 -1.45 13.33
CA GLY A 115 -6.95 -0.37 14.01
C GLY A 115 -7.14 0.97 13.31
N GLN A 116 -6.02 1.63 12.99
CA GLN A 116 -6.03 2.86 12.21
C GLN A 116 -6.16 2.52 10.72
N LEU A 117 -7.24 2.99 10.12
CA LEU A 117 -7.65 2.57 8.78
C LEU A 117 -6.88 3.29 7.68
N ILE A 118 -7.09 2.85 6.44
CA ILE A 118 -6.67 3.61 5.25
C ILE A 118 -7.64 4.79 5.10
N HIS A 119 -7.10 6.01 5.03
CA HIS A 119 -7.87 7.21 4.73
C HIS A 119 -7.69 7.60 3.28
N GLY A 120 -8.80 7.93 2.63
CA GLY A 120 -8.81 8.25 1.21
C GLY A 120 -8.95 9.74 0.90
N ARG A 121 -9.93 10.38 1.49
CA ARG A 121 -10.22 11.80 1.28
C ARG A 121 -10.32 12.52 2.60
N GLN A 122 -10.09 13.83 2.59
CA GLN A 122 -10.47 14.70 3.69
C GLN A 122 -11.77 15.38 3.28
N LYS A 123 -12.88 15.06 3.95
CA LYS A 123 -14.15 15.74 3.72
C LYS A 123 -14.01 17.16 4.22
N PHE A 124 -14.14 18.14 3.32
CA PHE A 124 -14.23 19.54 3.73
C PHE A 124 -15.33 19.68 4.78
N THR A 125 -14.99 20.28 5.91
CA THR A 125 -15.97 20.56 6.98
C THR A 125 -16.18 22.06 7.07
N GLN A 126 -15.11 22.82 7.30
CA GLN A 126 -15.14 24.27 7.41
C GLN A 126 -13.76 24.88 7.19
N TRP A 127 -13.73 26.19 6.95
CA TRP A 127 -12.51 26.98 7.00
C TRP A 127 -12.12 27.23 8.46
N ASN A 128 -10.88 26.92 8.81
CA ASN A 128 -10.34 27.17 10.15
C ASN A 128 -9.16 28.13 10.07
N TRP A 129 -9.24 29.26 10.78
CA TRP A 129 -8.11 30.18 10.89
C TRP A 129 -7.05 29.60 11.84
N LYS A 130 -5.83 29.45 11.34
CA LYS A 130 -4.69 28.92 12.08
C LYS A 130 -3.80 30.08 12.52
N HIS A 131 -4.00 30.58 13.75
CA HIS A 131 -3.28 31.72 14.32
C HIS A 131 -1.74 31.54 14.30
N ASP A 132 -1.26 30.33 14.57
CA ASP A 132 0.16 29.94 14.55
C ASP A 132 0.83 30.05 13.16
N LYS A 133 0.03 30.07 12.09
CA LYS A 133 0.52 30.15 10.70
C LYS A 133 -0.06 31.32 9.92
N GLN A 134 -0.84 32.17 10.58
CA GLN A 134 -1.59 33.30 10.00
C GLN A 134 -2.25 32.96 8.66
N LYS A 135 -2.93 31.81 8.59
CA LYS A 135 -3.60 31.38 7.36
C LYS A 135 -4.87 30.58 7.61
N TRP A 136 -5.78 30.65 6.64
CA TRP A 136 -6.94 29.76 6.58
C TRP A 136 -6.52 28.36 6.12
N GLU A 137 -6.91 27.34 6.86
CA GLU A 137 -6.74 25.93 6.47
C GLU A 137 -8.11 25.26 6.32
N THR A 138 -8.26 24.44 5.28
CA THR A 138 -9.46 23.66 4.97
C THR A 138 -9.39 22.23 5.50
N ARG A 139 -8.60 21.97 6.56
CA ARG A 139 -8.36 20.59 7.05
C ARG A 139 -9.68 19.92 7.42
N GLY A 140 -10.12 19.05 6.52
CA GLY A 140 -11.31 18.26 6.65
C GLY A 140 -11.13 17.03 7.54
N GLN A 141 -12.24 16.36 7.83
CA GLN A 141 -12.21 15.07 8.54
C GLN A 141 -11.74 13.96 7.58
N PRO A 142 -10.72 13.18 7.93
CA PRO A 142 -10.29 12.06 7.11
C PRO A 142 -11.39 11.00 7.03
N ASP A 143 -11.74 10.60 5.81
CA ASP A 143 -12.75 9.59 5.50
C ASP A 143 -12.02 8.28 5.19
N ALA A 144 -12.33 7.22 5.93
CA ALA A 144 -11.72 5.92 5.71
C ALA A 144 -12.18 5.34 4.37
N GLU A 145 -11.26 4.79 3.58
CA GLU A 145 -11.56 4.21 2.27
C GLU A 145 -10.57 3.08 1.98
N VAL A 146 -11.06 1.98 1.42
CA VAL A 146 -10.20 0.85 1.02
C VAL A 146 -9.61 1.12 -0.35
N ARG A 147 -8.35 1.56 -0.39
CA ARG A 147 -7.68 2.01 -1.63
C ARG A 147 -6.68 1.00 -2.19
N PRO A 148 -6.76 0.63 -3.48
CA PRO A 148 -5.75 -0.19 -4.14
C PRO A 148 -4.34 0.42 -4.11
N VAL A 149 -4.25 1.76 -4.18
CA VAL A 149 -2.98 2.49 -4.12
C VAL A 149 -2.21 2.23 -2.81
N ALA A 150 -2.92 2.06 -1.68
CA ALA A 150 -2.28 1.77 -0.40
C ALA A 150 -1.58 0.39 -0.43
N PHE A 151 -2.20 -0.61 -1.04
CA PHE A 151 -1.62 -1.94 -1.23
C PHE A 151 -0.46 -1.92 -2.22
N LYS A 152 -0.62 -1.26 -3.38
CA LYS A 152 0.47 -1.11 -4.35
C LYS A 152 1.70 -0.44 -3.71
N SER A 153 1.49 0.61 -2.94
CA SER A 153 2.56 1.36 -2.27
C SER A 153 3.30 0.49 -1.25
N MET A 154 2.59 -0.36 -0.50
CA MET A 154 3.23 -1.25 0.46
C MET A 154 3.93 -2.45 -0.21
N LEU A 155 3.39 -3.00 -1.29
CA LEU A 155 4.11 -3.99 -2.12
C LEU A 155 5.40 -3.38 -2.67
N ARG A 156 5.31 -2.17 -3.24
CA ARG A 156 6.47 -1.42 -3.77
C ARG A 156 7.51 -1.12 -2.69
N TYR A 157 7.06 -0.72 -1.50
CA TYR A 157 7.95 -0.47 -0.36
C TYR A 157 8.72 -1.72 0.05
N TRP A 158 8.04 -2.85 0.26
CA TRP A 158 8.69 -4.09 0.68
C TRP A 158 9.57 -4.68 -0.42
N PHE A 159 9.15 -4.57 -1.69
CA PHE A 159 10.00 -4.93 -2.82
C PHE A 159 11.33 -4.17 -2.76
N ARG A 160 11.27 -2.84 -2.63
CA ARG A 160 12.47 -2.00 -2.57
C ARG A 160 13.35 -2.35 -1.36
N ALA A 161 12.75 -2.55 -0.19
CA ALA A 161 13.48 -2.90 1.02
C ALA A 161 14.21 -4.25 0.87
N LEU A 162 13.54 -5.28 0.36
CA LEU A 162 14.12 -6.61 0.10
C LEU A 162 15.18 -6.56 -1.00
N ALA A 163 14.87 -5.97 -2.15
CA ALA A 163 15.76 -5.95 -3.30
C ALA A 163 17.05 -5.16 -3.05
N GLN A 164 17.02 -4.09 -2.25
CA GLN A 164 18.23 -3.34 -1.87
C GLN A 164 19.21 -4.17 -1.04
N GLY A 165 18.77 -5.28 -0.44
CA GLY A 165 19.66 -6.20 0.26
C GLY A 165 20.59 -6.99 -0.66
N VAL A 166 20.25 -7.11 -1.94
CA VAL A 166 20.93 -8.04 -2.88
C VAL A 166 21.20 -7.44 -4.26
N LEU A 167 20.61 -6.29 -4.60
CA LEU A 167 20.82 -5.56 -5.85
C LEU A 167 21.30 -4.13 -5.59
N LEU A 168 22.07 -3.59 -6.54
CA LEU A 168 22.50 -2.19 -6.48
C LEU A 168 21.30 -1.23 -6.56
N THR A 169 21.42 -0.06 -5.95
CA THR A 169 20.32 0.93 -5.92
C THR A 169 19.83 1.33 -7.31
N SER A 170 20.71 1.40 -8.30
CA SER A 170 20.35 1.67 -9.70
C SER A 170 19.50 0.55 -10.31
N GLU A 171 19.85 -0.71 -10.04
CA GLU A 171 19.09 -1.88 -10.50
C GLU A 171 17.72 -1.96 -9.83
N VAL A 172 17.66 -1.70 -8.51
CA VAL A 172 16.38 -1.65 -7.78
C VAL A 172 15.47 -0.59 -8.37
N LYS A 173 15.96 0.63 -8.64
CA LYS A 173 15.15 1.69 -9.28
C LYS A 173 14.60 1.26 -10.64
N ARG A 174 15.43 0.62 -11.47
CA ARG A 174 15.02 0.09 -12.78
C ARG A 174 13.91 -0.95 -12.64
N TRP A 175 14.10 -1.93 -11.76
CA TRP A 175 13.12 -3.00 -11.56
C TRP A 175 11.84 -2.51 -10.86
N GLU A 176 11.96 -1.56 -9.94
CA GLU A 176 10.81 -0.88 -9.33
C GLU A 176 9.96 -0.17 -10.40
N ALA A 177 10.61 0.51 -11.36
CA ALA A 177 9.94 1.15 -12.49
C ALA A 177 9.29 0.14 -13.45
N ASN A 178 9.96 -0.98 -13.76
CA ASN A 178 9.39 -2.03 -14.61
C ASN A 178 8.17 -2.69 -13.97
N LEU A 179 8.25 -3.04 -12.68
CA LEU A 179 7.19 -3.80 -12.00
C LEU A 179 6.00 -2.91 -11.61
N PHE A 180 6.25 -1.71 -11.11
CA PHE A 180 5.22 -0.83 -10.53
C PHE A 180 4.91 0.42 -11.35
N GLY A 181 5.73 0.76 -12.33
CA GLY A 181 5.64 2.00 -13.09
C GLY A 181 6.47 3.14 -12.49
N SER A 182 6.84 4.11 -13.33
CA SER A 182 7.56 5.32 -12.97
C SER A 182 6.93 6.53 -13.64
N ILE A 183 7.18 7.72 -13.08
CA ILE A 183 6.82 9.01 -13.69
C ILE A 183 7.96 9.48 -14.61
N ASN A 184 9.20 9.09 -14.31
CA ASN A 184 10.38 9.49 -15.07
C ASN A 184 11.34 8.29 -15.25
N PRO A 185 11.48 7.72 -16.46
CA PRO A 185 10.56 7.90 -17.61
C PRO A 185 9.15 7.40 -17.27
N GLN A 186 8.13 7.90 -17.97
CA GLN A 186 6.75 7.52 -17.72
C GLN A 186 6.51 6.07 -18.15
N THR A 187 6.24 5.17 -17.21
CA THR A 187 5.95 3.75 -17.46
C THR A 187 4.76 3.29 -16.61
N ARG A 188 3.91 2.40 -17.15
CA ARG A 188 2.69 1.94 -16.46
C ARG A 188 2.99 0.85 -15.40
N GLY A 189 4.09 0.12 -15.58
CA GLY A 189 4.48 -1.02 -14.75
C GLY A 189 3.85 -2.32 -15.23
N TRP A 190 4.39 -3.48 -14.87
CA TRP A 190 3.92 -4.78 -15.34
C TRP A 190 2.69 -5.29 -14.61
N ILE A 191 2.47 -4.87 -13.36
CA ILE A 191 1.40 -5.39 -12.51
C ILE A 191 0.34 -4.32 -12.24
N ALA A 192 -0.92 -4.73 -12.28
CA ALA A 192 -2.05 -3.96 -11.80
C ALA A 192 -2.55 -4.46 -10.45
N VAL A 193 -2.85 -3.51 -9.55
CA VAL A 193 -3.35 -3.79 -8.19
C VAL A 193 -4.77 -3.26 -8.08
N GLN A 194 -5.70 -4.15 -7.73
CA GLN A 194 -7.12 -3.85 -7.61
C GLN A 194 -7.64 -4.34 -6.25
N ILE A 195 -8.60 -3.59 -5.69
CA ILE A 195 -9.41 -4.06 -4.56
C ILE A 195 -10.84 -4.18 -5.03
N THR A 196 -11.40 -5.38 -4.93
CA THR A 196 -12.84 -5.61 -5.10
C THR A 196 -13.50 -5.76 -3.74
N ASN A 197 -14.80 -5.41 -3.66
CA ASN A 197 -15.59 -5.50 -2.43
C ASN A 197 -14.98 -4.78 -1.20
N GLY A 198 -14.20 -3.73 -1.45
CA GLY A 198 -13.61 -2.89 -0.42
C GLY A 198 -14.71 -2.18 0.38
N LYS A 199 -14.78 -2.45 1.69
CA LYS A 199 -15.79 -1.87 2.59
C LYS A 199 -15.23 -1.52 3.96
N ILE A 200 -15.82 -0.50 4.56
CA ILE A 200 -15.67 -0.20 5.98
C ILE A 200 -16.63 -1.14 6.72
N VAL A 201 -16.08 -2.07 7.48
CA VAL A 201 -16.86 -3.01 8.31
C VAL A 201 -17.20 -2.35 9.65
N GLN A 202 -16.27 -1.54 10.17
CA GLN A 202 -16.43 -0.79 11.40
C GLN A 202 -15.69 0.54 11.28
N PRO A 203 -16.35 1.69 11.53
CA PRO A 203 -15.67 2.98 11.53
C PRO A 203 -14.63 3.05 12.66
N GLU A 204 -13.66 3.96 12.54
CA GLU A 204 -12.74 4.24 13.64
C GLU A 204 -13.49 4.85 14.84
N ALA A 205 -12.96 4.60 16.03
CA ALA A 205 -13.43 5.21 17.26
C ALA A 205 -13.47 6.73 17.16
N ARG A 206 -14.54 7.36 17.64
CA ARG A 206 -14.69 8.83 17.61
C ARG A 206 -13.50 9.50 18.30
N ALA A 207 -13.04 10.62 17.76
CA ALA A 207 -11.87 11.35 18.26
C ALA A 207 -12.12 12.15 19.55
N ASN A 208 -13.36 12.18 20.04
CA ASN A 208 -13.77 12.81 21.30
C ASN A 208 -13.79 11.78 22.45
N PHE A 209 -14.10 12.24 23.66
CA PHE A 209 -14.14 11.39 24.85
C PHE A 209 -15.21 10.28 24.77
N ASP A 210 -16.34 10.53 24.09
CA ASP A 210 -17.39 9.52 23.89
C ASP A 210 -16.88 8.31 23.09
N GLY A 211 -15.92 8.55 22.19
CA GLY A 211 -15.28 7.49 21.42
C GLY A 211 -14.36 6.58 22.22
N LYS A 212 -14.11 6.87 23.49
CA LYS A 212 -13.19 6.10 24.33
C LYS A 212 -13.60 4.64 24.46
N LYS A 213 -14.90 4.33 24.45
CA LYS A 213 -15.43 2.95 24.49
C LYS A 213 -15.73 2.39 23.10
N ASP A 214 -15.56 3.17 22.04
CA ASP A 214 -15.82 2.69 20.69
C ASP A 214 -14.80 1.60 20.32
N PRO A 215 -15.24 0.58 19.57
CA PRO A 215 -14.35 -0.45 19.04
C PRO A 215 -13.35 0.15 18.04
N ARG A 216 -12.26 -0.58 17.79
CA ARG A 216 -11.29 -0.23 16.76
C ARG A 216 -11.90 -0.28 15.36
N GLY A 217 -11.38 0.55 14.46
CA GLY A 217 -11.79 0.53 13.07
C GLY A 217 -11.48 -0.81 12.39
N LYS A 218 -12.31 -1.18 11.41
CA LYS A 218 -12.14 -2.38 10.59
C LYS A 218 -12.52 -2.14 9.13
N GLN A 219 -11.62 -2.51 8.22
CA GLN A 219 -11.83 -2.58 6.78
C GLN A 219 -11.68 -4.02 6.29
N ALA A 220 -12.35 -4.33 5.18
CA ALA A 220 -12.21 -5.61 4.49
C ALA A 220 -12.30 -5.40 2.98
N GLY A 221 -11.78 -6.37 2.23
CA GLY A 221 -11.87 -6.39 0.78
C GLY A 221 -11.10 -7.56 0.20
N ILE A 222 -10.99 -7.59 -1.12
CA ILE A 222 -10.24 -8.62 -1.82
C ILE A 222 -9.18 -7.97 -2.68
N LEU A 223 -7.91 -8.21 -2.32
CA LEU A 223 -6.76 -7.80 -3.11
C LEU A 223 -6.62 -8.73 -4.31
N THR A 224 -6.64 -8.14 -5.50
CA THR A 224 -6.42 -8.84 -6.77
C THR A 224 -5.19 -8.28 -7.47
N LEU A 225 -4.30 -9.16 -7.90
CA LEU A 225 -3.16 -8.84 -8.74
C LEU A 225 -3.38 -9.42 -10.14
N SER A 226 -3.17 -8.59 -11.15
CA SER A 226 -3.29 -8.97 -12.54
C SER A 226 -2.12 -8.42 -13.35
N TYR A 227 -1.85 -9.04 -14.48
CA TYR A 227 -0.90 -8.49 -15.44
C TYR A 227 -1.48 -7.24 -16.10
N SER A 228 -0.59 -6.32 -16.45
CA SER A 228 -0.88 -5.22 -17.37
C SER A 228 -0.51 -5.60 -18.80
N SER A 229 -0.87 -4.76 -19.76
CA SER A 229 -0.44 -4.89 -21.15
C SER A 229 1.07 -4.76 -21.36
N GLU A 230 1.81 -4.22 -20.39
CA GLU A 230 3.25 -3.92 -20.52
C GLU A 230 4.16 -5.11 -20.17
N ILE A 231 3.61 -6.20 -19.62
CA ILE A 231 4.46 -7.32 -19.20
C ILE A 231 4.90 -8.16 -20.41
N PRO A 232 6.20 -8.44 -20.56
CA PRO A 232 6.66 -9.41 -21.56
C PRO A 232 6.20 -10.82 -21.20
N GLU A 233 5.81 -11.62 -22.20
CA GLU A 233 5.33 -13.00 -21.99
C GLU A 233 6.35 -13.84 -21.21
N SER A 234 7.64 -13.74 -21.57
CA SER A 234 8.75 -14.44 -20.91
C SER A 234 8.93 -14.07 -19.42
N SER A 235 8.40 -12.93 -18.99
CA SER A 235 8.53 -12.43 -17.62
C SER A 235 7.31 -12.71 -16.74
N ARG A 236 6.22 -13.25 -17.29
CA ARG A 236 4.95 -13.46 -16.57
C ARG A 236 5.11 -14.33 -15.34
N ASP A 237 5.65 -15.54 -15.50
CA ASP A 237 5.81 -16.48 -14.38
C ASP A 237 6.72 -15.93 -13.28
N GLY A 238 7.85 -15.32 -13.67
CA GLY A 238 8.77 -14.71 -12.71
C GLY A 238 8.11 -13.57 -11.93
N ALA A 239 7.33 -12.72 -12.60
CA ALA A 239 6.60 -11.64 -11.95
C ALA A 239 5.50 -12.18 -11.03
N ARG A 240 4.75 -13.20 -11.46
CA ARG A 240 3.74 -13.85 -10.62
C ARG A 240 4.35 -14.42 -9.34
N ASP A 241 5.40 -15.23 -9.45
CA ASP A 241 6.04 -15.86 -8.30
C ASP A 241 6.62 -14.82 -7.34
N LEU A 242 7.24 -13.76 -7.90
CA LEU A 242 7.74 -12.62 -7.12
C LEU A 242 6.60 -11.96 -6.33
N PHE A 243 5.49 -11.62 -6.99
CA PHE A 243 4.39 -10.89 -6.35
C PHE A 243 3.57 -11.74 -5.38
N ILE A 244 3.44 -13.05 -5.62
CA ILE A 244 2.81 -13.96 -4.67
C ILE A 244 3.60 -14.00 -3.36
N ASN A 245 4.91 -14.21 -3.43
CA ASN A 245 5.76 -14.27 -2.24
C ASN A 245 5.94 -12.89 -1.58
N LEU A 246 6.06 -11.82 -2.36
CA LEU A 246 6.08 -10.44 -1.87
C LEU A 246 4.79 -10.08 -1.12
N THR A 247 3.63 -10.52 -1.63
CA THR A 247 2.36 -10.29 -0.95
C THR A 247 2.32 -11.01 0.38
N TRP A 248 2.78 -12.27 0.43
CA TRP A 248 2.91 -12.98 1.70
C TRP A 248 3.83 -12.24 2.68
N LEU A 249 5.01 -11.79 2.24
CA LEU A 249 5.95 -11.05 3.09
C LEU A 249 5.34 -9.74 3.60
N MET A 250 4.66 -8.97 2.74
CA MET A 250 3.99 -7.72 3.13
C MET A 250 2.96 -7.94 4.25
N PHE A 251 2.16 -9.01 4.17
CA PHE A 251 1.13 -9.32 5.18
C PHE A 251 1.72 -9.73 6.54
N HIS A 252 2.95 -10.26 6.57
CA HIS A 252 3.55 -10.81 7.78
C HIS A 252 4.70 -9.97 8.36
N LEU A 253 5.23 -8.99 7.61
CA LEU A 253 6.29 -8.08 8.05
C LEU A 253 5.79 -6.69 8.45
N GLY A 254 4.55 -6.31 8.08
CA GLY A 254 4.06 -4.97 8.36
C GLY A 254 2.55 -4.85 8.37
N GLY A 255 2.09 -3.65 8.01
CA GLY A 255 0.68 -3.29 7.95
C GLY A 255 0.42 -2.28 6.84
N ILE A 256 -0.83 -1.82 6.74
CA ILE A 256 -1.26 -0.81 5.77
C ILE A 256 -2.07 0.25 6.52
N GLY A 257 -1.97 1.51 6.10
CA GLY A 257 -2.70 2.62 6.70
C GLY A 257 -1.87 3.43 7.69
N GLN A 258 -2.54 4.31 8.45
CA GLN A 258 -1.85 5.22 9.34
C GLN A 258 -1.21 4.46 10.51
N GLY A 259 0.07 4.72 10.79
CA GLY A 259 0.75 4.07 11.92
C GLY A 259 1.08 2.58 11.69
N ALA A 260 1.04 2.11 10.43
CA ALA A 260 1.22 0.70 10.05
C ALA A 260 2.52 0.02 10.49
N ARG A 261 3.52 0.80 10.96
CA ARG A 261 4.76 0.27 11.54
C ARG A 261 4.56 -0.38 12.91
N ARG A 262 3.40 -0.16 13.52
CA ARG A 262 3.01 -0.68 14.84
C ARG A 262 1.79 -1.58 14.71
N PRO A 263 1.71 -2.65 15.53
CA PRO A 263 0.51 -3.46 15.61
C PRO A 263 -0.65 -2.62 16.16
N CYS A 264 -1.88 -3.07 15.93
CA CYS A 264 -3.05 -2.44 16.54
C CYS A 264 -3.04 -2.65 18.07
N TYR A 265 -3.10 -1.57 18.84
CA TYR A 265 -3.17 -1.62 20.32
C TYR A 265 -4.09 -0.54 20.89
N SER A 266 -4.59 -0.78 22.11
CA SER A 266 -5.47 0.15 22.82
C SER A 266 -4.67 1.24 23.54
N ARG A 267 -5.25 2.44 23.58
CA ARG A 267 -4.82 3.61 24.35
C ARG A 267 -5.95 4.17 25.19
N GLN A 268 -6.98 3.36 25.44
CA GLN A 268 -8.17 3.75 26.20
C GLN A 268 -7.86 4.03 27.68
N THR A 269 -6.65 3.75 28.16
CA THR A 269 -6.20 4.20 29.49
C THR A 269 -5.88 5.70 29.55
N ARG A 270 -5.73 6.38 28.40
CA ARG A 270 -5.43 7.82 28.36
C ARG A 270 -6.71 8.67 28.48
N ASP A 271 -6.51 9.95 28.69
CA ASP A 271 -7.53 11.00 28.73
C ASP A 271 -7.86 11.57 27.33
N ARG A 272 -7.09 11.21 26.31
CA ARG A 272 -7.22 11.74 24.94
C ARG A 272 -7.00 10.72 23.83
N ALA A 273 -7.72 10.94 22.74
CA ALA A 273 -7.62 10.21 21.47
C ALA A 273 -6.22 10.32 20.82
N PRO A 274 -5.90 9.48 19.81
CA PRO A 274 -6.68 8.33 19.34
C PRO A 274 -6.66 7.16 20.34
N TRP A 275 -7.83 6.55 20.53
CA TRP A 275 -8.10 5.44 21.45
C TRP A 275 -7.49 4.12 20.99
N TRP A 276 -7.27 3.97 19.68
CA TRP A 276 -6.58 2.85 19.05
C TRP A 276 -5.42 3.39 18.19
N ARG A 277 -4.29 2.70 18.17
CA ARG A 277 -3.11 3.07 17.38
C ARG A 277 -2.56 1.87 16.63
N GLY A 278 -1.88 2.15 15.52
CA GLY A 278 -1.28 1.11 14.69
C GLY A 278 -2.32 0.36 13.87
N SER A 279 -1.87 -0.63 13.13
CA SER A 279 -2.72 -1.40 12.22
C SER A 279 -2.41 -2.87 12.30
N ARG A 280 -3.40 -3.70 11.97
CA ARG A 280 -3.22 -5.13 11.79
C ARG A 280 -3.83 -5.58 10.47
N LEU A 281 -2.98 -5.94 9.52
CA LEU A 281 -3.41 -6.57 8.28
C LEU A 281 -3.47 -8.09 8.48
N THR A 282 -4.51 -8.74 7.98
CA THR A 282 -4.70 -10.19 8.15
C THR A 282 -5.30 -10.78 6.88
N PRO A 283 -4.72 -11.86 6.32
CA PRO A 283 -5.32 -12.57 5.21
C PRO A 283 -6.51 -13.40 5.72
N LYS A 284 -7.55 -13.52 4.91
CA LYS A 284 -8.72 -14.38 5.16
C LYS A 284 -8.64 -15.60 4.25
N ARG A 285 -7.66 -16.47 4.56
CA ARG A 285 -7.42 -17.72 3.83
C ARG A 285 -6.94 -18.80 4.78
N GLU A 286 -7.36 -20.02 4.51
CA GLU A 286 -7.05 -21.21 5.32
C GLU A 286 -6.12 -22.19 4.59
N ASP A 287 -5.75 -21.89 3.34
CA ASP A 287 -4.81 -22.72 2.59
C ASP A 287 -3.40 -22.72 3.23
N GLU A 288 -2.64 -23.80 3.00
CA GLU A 288 -1.33 -24.03 3.62
C GLU A 288 -0.31 -22.91 3.31
N PHE A 289 -0.46 -22.22 2.17
CA PHE A 289 0.36 -21.07 1.84
C PHE A 289 0.18 -19.95 2.88
N TRP A 290 -1.04 -19.68 3.34
CA TRP A 290 -1.33 -18.66 4.35
C TRP A 290 -1.28 -19.14 5.80
N LYS A 291 -1.56 -20.40 6.08
CA LYS A 291 -1.64 -20.97 7.43
C LYS A 291 -0.37 -20.79 8.26
N LEU A 292 -0.41 -19.96 9.29
CA LEU A 292 0.75 -19.72 10.14
C LEU A 292 0.93 -20.84 11.16
N PRO A 293 2.17 -21.25 11.45
CA PRO A 293 2.44 -22.18 12.55
C PRO A 293 2.17 -21.52 13.91
N ASN A 294 2.08 -22.34 14.96
CA ASN A 294 1.72 -21.86 16.30
C ASN A 294 2.93 -21.38 17.10
N THR A 295 4.14 -21.80 16.75
CA THR A 295 5.35 -21.50 17.51
C THR A 295 6.34 -20.62 16.74
N VAL A 296 7.18 -19.91 17.50
CA VAL A 296 8.29 -19.09 16.98
C VAL A 296 9.27 -19.93 16.14
N GLN A 297 9.56 -21.16 16.58
CA GLN A 297 10.53 -22.02 15.91
C GLN A 297 10.02 -22.56 14.57
N GLU A 298 8.74 -22.94 14.50
CA GLU A 298 8.10 -23.40 13.27
C GLU A 298 7.89 -22.28 12.24
N PHE A 299 7.77 -21.02 12.68
CA PHE A 299 7.63 -19.89 11.76
C PHE A 299 8.88 -19.67 10.91
N ARG A 300 10.07 -19.94 11.46
CA ARG A 300 11.36 -19.72 10.80
C ARG A 300 11.49 -20.44 9.44
N PRO A 301 11.27 -21.75 9.30
CA PRO A 301 11.36 -22.43 8.00
C PRO A 301 10.33 -21.89 7.01
N LYS A 302 9.10 -21.57 7.45
CA LYS A 302 8.08 -20.99 6.58
C LYS A 302 8.50 -19.62 6.04
N PHE A 303 9.01 -18.75 6.91
CA PHE A 303 9.52 -17.44 6.51
C PHE A 303 10.69 -17.58 5.51
N ARG A 304 11.66 -18.44 5.81
CA ARG A 304 12.80 -18.71 4.93
C ARG A 304 12.34 -19.16 3.55
N GLN A 305 11.42 -20.13 3.48
CA GLN A 305 10.88 -20.63 2.21
C GLN A 305 10.29 -19.49 1.37
N ARG A 306 9.52 -18.59 1.98
CA ARG A 306 8.88 -17.47 1.27
C ARG A 306 9.91 -16.44 0.81
N LEU A 307 10.90 -16.14 1.64
CA LEU A 307 11.99 -15.23 1.30
C LEU A 307 12.89 -15.76 0.17
N GLU A 308 13.29 -17.03 0.24
CA GLU A 308 14.08 -17.69 -0.82
C GLU A 308 13.29 -17.79 -2.12
N SER A 309 11.97 -18.01 -2.06
CA SER A 309 11.12 -18.03 -3.26
C SER A 309 10.97 -16.64 -3.88
N PHE A 310 10.90 -15.58 -3.06
CA PHE A 310 10.97 -14.20 -3.54
C PHE A 310 12.30 -13.93 -4.27
N TYR A 311 13.44 -14.30 -3.68
CA TYR A 311 14.75 -14.04 -4.29
C TYR A 311 15.00 -14.88 -5.53
N ARG A 312 14.54 -16.14 -5.59
CA ARG A 312 14.59 -16.96 -6.82
C ARG A 312 13.77 -16.37 -7.96
N ALA A 313 12.59 -15.82 -7.66
CA ALA A 313 11.79 -15.13 -8.66
C ALA A 313 12.45 -13.83 -9.12
N LEU A 314 13.11 -13.10 -8.20
CA LEU A 314 13.89 -11.90 -8.54
C LEU A 314 15.11 -12.24 -9.41
N ASP A 315 15.84 -13.33 -9.10
CA ASP A 315 16.94 -13.86 -9.92
C ASP A 315 16.45 -14.11 -11.35
N LYS A 316 15.39 -14.92 -11.52
CA LYS A 316 14.80 -15.24 -12.82
C LYS A 316 14.43 -14.00 -13.64
N LEU A 317 13.87 -12.97 -12.99
CA LEU A 317 13.52 -11.72 -13.68
C LEU A 317 14.75 -10.89 -14.04
N THR A 318 15.72 -10.82 -13.15
CA THR A 318 16.89 -9.95 -13.31
C THR A 318 18.00 -10.57 -14.16
N GLY A 319 17.99 -11.89 -14.34
CA GLY A 319 19.10 -12.65 -14.93
C GLY A 319 20.36 -12.60 -14.08
N ARG A 320 20.23 -12.36 -12.77
CA ARG A 320 21.34 -12.23 -11.81
C ARG A 320 21.29 -13.37 -10.82
N THR A 321 22.42 -14.04 -10.62
CA THR A 321 22.57 -14.97 -9.50
C THR A 321 22.45 -14.23 -8.16
N ILE A 322 21.33 -14.41 -7.47
CA ILE A 322 21.05 -13.77 -6.18
C ILE A 322 21.22 -14.83 -5.08
N ASP A 323 22.25 -14.66 -4.24
CA ASP A 323 22.37 -15.41 -3.00
C ASP A 323 21.81 -14.59 -1.82
N PRO A 324 20.69 -15.01 -1.19
CA PRO A 324 20.11 -14.30 -0.05
C PRO A 324 20.98 -14.31 1.22
N ARG A 325 22.13 -15.00 1.19
CA ARG A 325 23.14 -15.01 2.26
C ARG A 325 24.26 -13.99 2.01
N SER A 326 24.51 -13.65 0.74
CA SER A 326 25.51 -12.65 0.35
C SER A 326 24.90 -11.26 0.27
N LEU A 327 24.54 -10.71 1.43
CA LEU A 327 23.89 -9.42 1.54
C LEU A 327 24.83 -8.25 1.25
N LEU A 328 24.33 -7.27 0.50
CA LEU A 328 24.98 -5.98 0.35
C LEU A 328 24.92 -5.18 1.66
N THR A 329 25.77 -4.17 1.75
CA THR A 329 25.74 -3.17 2.82
C THR A 329 25.34 -1.83 2.20
N ILE A 330 24.18 -1.30 2.57
CA ILE A 330 23.66 -0.08 1.97
C ILE A 330 23.98 1.11 2.85
N GLY A 331 24.96 1.90 2.39
CA GLY A 331 25.39 3.12 3.08
C GLY A 331 25.99 2.86 4.46
N GLN A 332 26.24 3.94 5.19
CA GLN A 332 26.79 3.88 6.54
C GLN A 332 25.67 3.94 7.58
N VAL A 333 25.66 2.98 8.51
CA VAL A 333 24.75 2.99 9.66
C VAL A 333 25.40 3.72 10.83
N ARG A 334 24.67 4.68 11.41
CA ARG A 334 25.05 5.46 12.60
C ARG A 334 23.88 5.47 13.59
N PRO A 335 24.05 5.91 14.85
CA PRO A 335 22.95 5.91 15.81
C PRO A 335 21.70 6.64 15.30
N ASP A 336 21.89 7.75 14.62
CA ASP A 336 20.86 8.58 14.04
C ASP A 336 20.67 8.40 12.52
N THR A 337 21.33 7.44 11.87
CA THR A 337 21.24 7.27 10.41
C THR A 337 21.15 5.80 10.02
N TRP A 338 20.19 5.46 9.16
CA TRP A 338 20.01 4.11 8.61
C TRP A 338 19.32 4.19 7.26
N HIS A 339 19.37 3.08 6.53
CA HIS A 339 18.63 2.87 5.29
C HIS A 339 17.51 1.85 5.51
N GLU A 340 16.34 2.07 4.90
CA GLU A 340 15.21 1.12 4.95
C GLU A 340 15.43 -0.03 3.95
N ALA A 341 16.54 -0.74 4.12
CA ALA A 341 16.98 -1.87 3.29
C ALA A 341 17.11 -3.12 4.17
N ILE A 342 16.71 -4.28 3.64
CA ILE A 342 16.89 -5.60 4.26
C ILE A 342 18.28 -6.11 3.84
N ASP A 343 19.30 -5.38 4.30
CA ASP A 343 20.71 -5.55 3.97
C ASP A 343 21.48 -6.24 5.12
N SER A 344 22.80 -6.29 5.04
CA SER A 344 23.67 -6.84 6.09
C SER A 344 23.47 -6.21 7.49
N ASN A 345 22.94 -4.99 7.55
CA ASN A 345 22.66 -4.26 8.78
C ASN A 345 21.24 -4.46 9.31
N CYS A 346 20.34 -5.09 8.56
CA CYS A 346 18.98 -5.36 8.99
C CYS A 346 18.90 -6.64 9.82
N ARG A 347 17.99 -6.68 10.80
CA ARG A 347 17.61 -7.90 11.51
C ARG A 347 16.11 -8.08 11.44
N ILE A 348 15.68 -9.30 11.15
CA ILE A 348 14.28 -9.70 11.31
C ILE A 348 14.26 -10.79 12.35
N VAL A 349 13.43 -10.61 13.37
CA VAL A 349 13.25 -11.55 14.47
C VAL A 349 11.77 -11.89 14.61
N VAL A 350 11.49 -13.10 15.06
CA VAL A 350 10.17 -13.49 15.56
C VAL A 350 10.26 -13.67 17.06
N CYS A 351 9.31 -13.11 17.80
CA CYS A 351 9.32 -13.16 19.25
C CYS A 351 7.92 -13.22 19.86
N THR A 352 7.80 -13.76 21.06
CA THR A 352 6.60 -13.70 21.89
C THR A 352 6.98 -13.51 23.36
N GLY A 353 6.04 -13.04 24.17
CA GLY A 353 6.27 -12.73 25.58
C GLY A 353 5.09 -12.02 26.23
N ALA A 354 5.30 -11.54 27.46
CA ALA A 354 4.25 -10.86 28.23
C ALA A 354 3.85 -9.52 27.59
N SER A 355 2.55 -9.33 27.38
CA SER A 355 1.99 -8.02 27.01
C SER A 355 2.01 -7.10 28.23
N ASN A 356 2.26 -5.81 28.01
CA ASN A 356 2.25 -4.80 29.08
C ASN A 356 1.57 -3.51 28.60
N ASN A 357 0.80 -2.86 29.48
CA ASN A 357 0.10 -1.60 29.18
C ASN A 357 -0.75 -1.66 27.90
N GLN A 358 -1.47 -2.76 27.70
CA GLN A 358 -2.30 -3.03 26.51
C GLN A 358 -1.52 -3.04 25.18
N LYS A 359 -0.19 -3.18 25.23
CA LYS A 359 0.69 -3.33 24.08
C LYS A 359 1.19 -4.77 24.00
N PRO A 360 1.29 -5.36 22.79
CA PRO A 360 1.90 -6.66 22.62
C PRO A 360 3.40 -6.59 22.91
N TYR A 361 4.00 -7.71 23.30
CA TYR A 361 5.37 -7.83 23.83
C TYR A 361 6.42 -6.97 23.10
N ALA A 362 6.60 -7.11 21.80
CA ALA A 362 7.65 -6.37 21.10
C ALA A 362 7.42 -4.84 21.12
N LEU A 363 6.16 -4.40 21.20
CA LEU A 363 5.79 -3.00 21.28
C LEU A 363 5.87 -2.46 22.72
N SER A 364 5.65 -3.30 23.73
CA SER A 364 5.84 -2.90 25.12
C SER A 364 7.32 -2.67 25.39
N VAL A 365 8.20 -3.60 24.98
CA VAL A 365 9.66 -3.45 25.07
C VAL A 365 10.13 -2.20 24.33
N LEU A 366 9.65 -1.95 23.11
CA LEU A 366 10.07 -0.78 22.32
C LEU A 366 9.72 0.56 22.98
N HIS A 367 8.67 0.59 23.80
CA HIS A 367 8.22 1.79 24.50
C HIS A 367 8.65 1.82 25.97
N ASP A 368 9.49 0.88 26.38
CA ASP A 368 9.98 0.76 27.74
C ASP A 368 10.83 1.99 28.13
N PRO A 369 10.74 2.48 29.37
CA PRO A 369 11.55 3.59 29.85
C PRO A 369 13.06 3.44 29.61
N GLU A 370 13.61 2.22 29.63
CA GLU A 370 15.04 1.98 29.40
C GLU A 370 15.52 2.26 27.97
N LEU A 371 14.58 2.40 27.03
CA LEU A 371 14.82 2.74 25.63
C LEU A 371 14.35 4.16 25.28
N GLN A 372 13.90 4.95 26.28
CA GLN A 372 13.52 6.35 26.10
C GLN A 372 14.75 7.27 26.17
N ARG A 373 14.62 8.47 25.59
CA ARG A 373 15.57 9.56 25.79
C ARG A 373 14.93 10.59 26.71
N GLY A 374 15.38 10.63 27.96
CA GLY A 374 14.75 11.45 28.99
C GLY A 374 13.32 10.96 29.27
N ARG A 375 12.31 11.82 29.05
CA ARG A 375 10.89 11.48 29.24
C ARG A 375 10.15 11.14 27.93
N ASP A 376 10.87 11.16 26.81
CA ASP A 376 10.30 10.99 25.47
C ASP A 376 10.77 9.69 24.82
N TYR A 377 9.96 9.19 23.89
CA TYR A 377 10.37 8.07 23.03
C TYR A 377 11.61 8.44 22.22
N ASP A 378 12.58 7.53 22.12
CA ASP A 378 13.75 7.73 21.26
C ASP A 378 13.31 7.82 19.80
N GLY A 379 13.48 8.99 19.17
CA GLY A 379 13.14 9.21 17.77
C GLY A 379 13.95 8.34 16.78
N ASP A 380 15.07 7.77 17.21
CA ASP A 380 15.90 6.84 16.44
C ASP A 380 15.46 5.37 16.58
N LEU A 381 14.43 5.10 17.41
CA LEU A 381 13.70 3.83 17.52
C LEU A 381 12.23 3.96 17.12
N CYS A 382 11.59 5.06 17.52
CA CYS A 382 10.16 5.30 17.39
C CYS A 382 9.78 6.19 16.21
N GLY A 383 10.77 6.80 15.55
CA GLY A 383 10.57 7.85 14.57
C GLY A 383 10.18 9.18 15.22
N LYS A 384 10.31 10.26 14.46
CA LYS A 384 9.91 11.61 14.88
C LYS A 384 9.24 12.35 13.72
N VAL A 385 8.29 13.21 14.05
CA VAL A 385 7.56 14.02 13.05
C VAL A 385 8.07 15.46 12.97
N ARG A 386 8.91 15.89 13.92
CA ARG A 386 9.49 17.24 14.02
C ARG A 386 10.88 17.16 14.70
N PRO A 387 11.80 18.11 14.45
CA PRO A 387 11.73 19.16 13.41
C PRO A 387 11.85 18.60 11.99
N ARG A 388 12.55 17.47 11.83
CA ARG A 388 12.64 16.71 10.57
C ARG A 388 11.88 15.40 10.71
N VAL A 389 11.00 15.11 9.75
CA VAL A 389 10.30 13.81 9.71
C VAL A 389 11.32 12.71 9.51
N LYS A 390 11.30 11.74 10.41
CA LYS A 390 12.17 10.57 10.40
C LYS A 390 11.31 9.36 10.74
N PRO A 391 11.16 8.40 9.81
CA PRO A 391 10.37 7.20 10.07
C PRO A 391 10.95 6.38 11.22
N SER A 392 10.19 5.44 11.77
CA SER A 392 10.70 4.46 12.74
C SER A 392 11.52 3.39 12.01
N PRO A 393 12.76 3.07 12.40
CA PRO A 393 13.51 1.95 11.80
C PRO A 393 12.92 0.58 12.16
N VAL A 394 11.99 0.54 13.11
CA VAL A 394 11.35 -0.68 13.59
C VAL A 394 9.96 -0.82 12.99
N TRP A 395 9.69 -1.98 12.38
CA TRP A 395 8.35 -2.48 12.07
C TRP A 395 8.02 -3.63 13.02
N VAL A 396 6.79 -3.66 13.52
CA VAL A 396 6.27 -4.74 14.35
C VAL A 396 4.94 -5.20 13.75
N ALA A 397 4.89 -6.45 13.29
CA ALA A 397 3.68 -7.13 12.86
C ALA A 397 3.22 -8.11 13.95
N ASP A 398 1.93 -8.07 14.30
CA ASP A 398 1.33 -8.96 15.29
C ASP A 398 0.50 -10.06 14.60
N LEU A 399 1.00 -11.29 14.73
CA LEU A 399 0.45 -12.49 14.11
C LEU A 399 -0.37 -13.34 15.10
N LYS A 400 -0.89 -12.74 16.18
CA LYS A 400 -1.55 -13.38 17.34
C LYS A 400 -0.56 -14.10 18.26
N ASN A 401 -0.03 -15.23 17.79
CA ASN A 401 0.75 -16.14 18.64
C ASN A 401 2.16 -15.59 18.93
N TYR A 402 2.67 -14.79 18.00
CA TYR A 402 3.97 -14.16 18.04
C TYR A 402 3.97 -12.90 17.18
N GLN A 403 5.05 -12.14 17.29
CA GLN A 403 5.28 -10.91 16.57
C GLN A 403 6.51 -11.05 15.68
N VAL A 404 6.45 -10.48 14.48
CA VAL A 404 7.62 -10.36 13.60
C VAL A 404 8.09 -8.92 13.63
N VAL A 405 9.37 -8.75 13.95
CA VAL A 405 9.99 -7.44 14.15
C VAL A 405 11.09 -7.27 13.12
N THR A 406 10.96 -6.25 12.26
CA THR A 406 12.02 -5.84 11.33
C THR A 406 12.71 -4.60 11.88
N VAL A 407 14.02 -4.64 12.03
CA VAL A 407 14.84 -3.53 12.54
C VAL A 407 15.92 -3.19 11.52
N PHE A 408 15.77 -2.04 10.86
CA PHE A 408 16.75 -1.51 9.92
C PHE A 408 17.96 -0.91 10.65
N GLY A 409 19.19 -1.09 10.15
CA GLY A 409 20.38 -0.53 10.80
C GLY A 409 20.62 -1.06 12.22
N ALA A 410 20.23 -2.31 12.48
CA ALA A 410 20.25 -3.01 13.76
C ALA A 410 21.66 -3.24 14.33
N THR A 411 22.71 -3.00 13.55
CA THR A 411 24.12 -3.14 13.95
C THR A 411 24.63 -2.00 14.83
N GLN A 412 23.80 -0.99 15.10
CA GLN A 412 24.17 0.18 15.91
C GLN A 412 23.10 0.50 16.95
N ASN A 413 23.53 1.03 18.10
CA ASN A 413 22.62 1.58 19.11
C ASN A 413 21.87 2.81 18.56
N PRO A 414 20.61 3.05 18.96
CA PRO A 414 19.85 2.33 20.01
C PRO A 414 19.17 1.02 19.53
N ARG A 415 19.26 0.70 18.24
CA ARG A 415 18.53 -0.41 17.61
C ARG A 415 19.08 -1.78 17.99
N GLN A 416 20.39 -1.88 18.16
CA GLN A 416 21.04 -3.07 18.70
C GLN A 416 20.55 -3.36 20.12
N LYS A 417 20.55 -2.35 21.02
CA LYS A 417 20.01 -2.48 22.38
C LYS A 417 18.55 -2.97 22.37
N TYR A 418 17.69 -2.41 21.52
CA TYR A 418 16.29 -2.88 21.43
C TYR A 418 16.18 -4.38 21.10
N LEU A 419 16.99 -4.89 20.17
CA LEU A 419 17.00 -6.32 19.84
C LEU A 419 17.52 -7.19 20.99
N GLN A 420 18.48 -6.67 21.76
CA GLN A 420 18.98 -7.33 22.97
C GLN A 420 17.88 -7.41 24.03
N GLU A 421 17.19 -6.31 24.33
CA GLU A 421 16.07 -6.29 25.28
C GLU A 421 14.94 -7.26 24.87
N LEU A 422 14.62 -7.36 23.57
CA LEU A 422 13.64 -8.32 23.06
C LEU A 422 14.04 -9.77 23.28
N ARG A 423 15.34 -10.07 23.29
CA ARG A 423 15.84 -11.43 23.48
C ARG A 423 15.92 -11.76 24.96
N ASP A 424 16.49 -10.85 25.74
CA ASP A 424 16.88 -11.11 27.12
C ASP A 424 15.65 -11.08 28.06
N ARG A 425 14.54 -10.43 27.66
CA ARG A 425 13.27 -10.38 28.41
C ARG A 425 12.28 -11.49 28.02
N THR A 426 12.71 -12.54 27.33
CA THR A 426 11.88 -13.72 27.00
C THR A 426 12.73 -14.99 27.02
N THR A 427 12.10 -16.15 26.82
CA THR A 427 12.82 -17.43 26.79
C THR A 427 13.46 -17.69 25.43
N PRO A 428 14.54 -18.50 25.35
CA PRO A 428 15.18 -18.84 24.07
C PRO A 428 14.22 -19.46 23.03
N GLN A 429 13.20 -20.19 23.48
CA GLN A 429 12.18 -20.79 22.60
C GLN A 429 11.26 -19.73 21.99
N ASN A 430 11.07 -18.61 22.68
CA ASN A 430 10.18 -17.51 22.35
C ASN A 430 10.86 -16.37 21.57
N TYR A 431 12.14 -16.52 21.21
CA TYR A 431 12.87 -15.56 20.37
C TYR A 431 13.67 -16.30 19.31
N SER A 432 13.58 -15.85 18.06
CA SER A 432 14.41 -16.38 16.98
C SER A 432 14.74 -15.30 15.96
N GLN A 433 16.03 -15.14 15.65
CA GLN A 433 16.46 -14.34 14.52
C GLN A 433 16.30 -15.14 13.23
N ILE A 434 15.50 -14.61 12.30
CA ILE A 434 15.15 -15.25 11.03
C ILE A 434 15.80 -14.58 9.83
N PHE A 435 16.41 -13.40 10.02
CA PHE A 435 17.23 -12.72 9.02
C PHE A 435 18.40 -11.97 9.69
N PRO A 436 19.64 -11.99 9.13
CA PRO A 436 20.08 -12.72 7.92
C PRO A 436 19.88 -14.23 7.97
N LEU A 437 19.83 -14.87 6.80
CA LEU A 437 19.80 -16.32 6.72
C LEU A 437 21.16 -16.89 7.17
N PRO A 438 21.18 -17.98 7.95
CA PRO A 438 22.43 -18.62 8.34
C PRO A 438 23.12 -19.25 7.12
N ASN A 439 24.45 -19.30 7.15
CA ASN A 439 25.22 -20.11 6.21
C ASN A 439 24.85 -21.59 6.38
N PRO A 440 24.79 -22.39 5.30
CA PRO A 440 24.70 -23.84 5.42
C PRO A 440 25.88 -24.33 6.27
N LYS A 441 25.59 -25.21 7.23
CA LYS A 441 26.62 -25.90 8.02
C LYS A 441 27.28 -26.97 7.18
#